data_AF-A0A3D3XLR3-F1
#
_entry.id   AF-A0A3D3XLR3-F1
#
_cell.length_a   1.000
_cell.length_b   1.000
_cell.length_c   1.000
_cell.angle_alpha   90.00
_cell.angle_beta   90.00
_cell.angle_gamma   90.00
#
_symmetry.space_group_name_H-M   'P 1'
#
loop_
_entity.id
_entity.type
_entity.pdbx_description
1 polymer ?
#
loop_
_entity_poly.entity_id
_entity_poly.type
_entity_poly.pdbx_seq_one_letter_code
_entity_poly.pdbx_strand_id
1 'polypeptide(L)'
;AGERRWRASQKAGLKEVPIIIREADDRQVLELALIENLQRENLNPIEEALGYRQLIQQFQLKQEEAAIKVGKSRAAIANALRLLK
;
A
#
# COMPACT_ATOMS: atom_id res chain seq x y z
N ALA A 1 9.28 -3.38 5.39
CA ALA A 1 10.05 -3.24 4.12
C ALA A 1 11.54 -3.46 4.36
N GLY A 2 12.19 -4.45 3.72
CA GLY A 2 13.62 -4.74 3.92
C GLY A 2 14.22 -5.91 3.16
N GLU A 3 13.41 -6.72 2.47
CA GLU A 3 13.83 -8.00 1.89
C GLU A 3 14.97 -7.89 0.85
N ARG A 4 14.97 -6.84 0.00
CA ARG A 4 16.08 -6.62 -0.95
C ARG A 4 17.41 -6.35 -0.26
N ARG A 5 17.40 -5.60 0.85
CA ARG A 5 18.61 -5.32 1.63
C ARG A 5 19.10 -6.59 2.33
N TRP A 6 18.20 -7.37 2.93
CA TRP A 6 18.54 -8.64 3.56
C TRP A 6 19.19 -9.64 2.58
N ARG A 7 18.63 -9.77 1.36
CA ARG A 7 19.22 -10.62 0.31
C ARG A 7 20.58 -10.12 -0.16
N ALA A 8 20.79 -8.80 -0.23
CA ALA A 8 22.09 -8.21 -0.58
C ALA A 8 23.14 -8.49 0.51
N SER A 9 22.76 -8.38 1.79
CA SER A 9 23.64 -8.69 2.92
C SER A 9 24.10 -10.14 2.95
N GLN A 10 23.21 -11.08 2.61
CA GLN A 10 23.57 -12.50 2.47
C GLN A 10 24.60 -12.72 1.37
N LYS A 11 24.40 -12.10 0.19
CA LYS A 11 25.37 -12.18 -0.91
C LYS A 11 26.71 -11.54 -0.55
N ALA A 12 26.71 -10.54 0.30
CA ALA A 12 27.92 -9.87 0.80
C ALA A 12 28.62 -10.64 1.94
N GLY A 13 28.09 -11.78 2.40
CA GLY A 13 28.70 -12.59 3.45
C GLY A 13 28.71 -11.93 4.84
N LEU A 14 27.87 -10.92 5.06
CA LEU A 14 27.76 -10.24 6.35
C LEU A 14 27.15 -11.20 7.38
N LYS A 15 27.90 -11.49 8.46
CA LYS A 15 27.44 -12.35 9.56
C LYS A 15 26.35 -11.68 10.40
N GLU A 16 26.36 -10.36 10.46
CA GLU A 16 25.44 -9.54 11.24
C GLU A 16 24.94 -8.37 10.40
N VAL A 17 23.67 -8.00 10.58
CA VAL A 17 23.05 -6.88 9.89
C VAL A 17 22.33 -6.00 10.91
N PRO A 18 22.51 -4.67 10.86
CA PRO A 18 21.78 -3.78 11.74
C PRO A 18 20.29 -3.82 11.36
N ILE A 19 19.48 -4.34 12.29
CA ILE A 19 18.02 -4.31 12.20
C ILE A 19 17.47 -3.32 13.21
N ILE A 20 16.41 -2.61 12.81
CA ILE A 20 15.59 -1.85 13.74
C ILE A 20 14.34 -2.68 13.94
N ILE A 21 14.18 -3.26 15.13
CA ILE A 21 12.93 -3.90 15.53
C ILE A 21 11.93 -2.77 15.75
N ARG A 22 11.01 -2.61 14.80
CA ARG A 22 9.82 -1.81 15.00
C ARG A 22 8.67 -2.78 15.25
N GLU A 23 8.02 -2.64 16.40
CA GLU A 23 6.66 -3.13 16.60
C GLU A 23 5.73 -2.24 15.77
N ALA A 24 5.78 -2.40 14.46
CA ALA A 24 4.74 -1.87 13.60
C ALA A 24 3.69 -2.97 13.51
N ASP A 25 2.46 -2.67 13.91
CA ASP A 25 1.31 -3.55 13.67
C ASP A 25 1.36 -3.94 12.18
N ASP A 26 1.52 -5.23 11.87
CA ASP A 26 1.70 -5.72 10.48
C ASP A 26 0.59 -5.18 9.57
N ARG A 27 -0.58 -4.91 10.15
CA ARG A 27 -1.71 -4.24 9.52
C ARG A 27 -1.35 -2.82 9.03
N GLN A 28 -0.70 -1.99 9.85
CA GLN A 28 -0.28 -0.63 9.47
C GLN A 28 0.79 -0.65 8.38
N VAL A 29 1.73 -1.60 8.43
CA VAL A 29 2.75 -1.75 7.38
C VAL A 29 2.11 -2.11 6.05
N LEU A 30 1.13 -3.02 6.09
CA LEU A 30 0.37 -3.41 4.91
C LEU A 30 -0.48 -2.27 4.36
N GLU A 31 -1.10 -1.48 5.24
CA GLU A 31 -1.87 -0.30 4.85
C GLU A 31 -0.99 0.70 4.09
N LEU A 32 0.16 1.04 4.67
CA LEU A 32 1.10 1.97 4.07
C LEU A 32 1.60 1.48 2.70
N ALA A 33 1.95 0.19 2.60
CA ALA A 33 2.38 -0.39 1.33
C ALA A 33 1.29 -0.34 0.25
N LEU A 34 0.01 -0.49 0.63
CA LEU A 34 -1.10 -0.40 -0.32
C LEU A 34 -1.33 1.04 -0.78
N ILE A 35 -1.23 2.02 0.12
CA ILE A 35 -1.33 3.45 -0.20
C ILE A 35 -0.19 3.86 -1.14
N GLU A 36 1.06 3.48 -0.85
CA GLU A 36 2.21 3.78 -1.71
C GLU A 36 2.06 3.17 -3.11
N ASN A 37 1.52 1.95 -3.22
CA ASN A 37 1.25 1.33 -4.51
C ASN A 37 0.18 2.09 -5.31
N LEU A 38 -0.87 2.59 -4.64
CA LEU A 38 -1.93 3.40 -5.25
C LEU A 38 -1.48 4.79 -5.70
N GLN A 39 -0.39 5.32 -5.12
CA GLN A 39 0.18 6.61 -5.49
C GLN A 39 1.11 6.56 -6.72
N ARG A 40 1.28 5.38 -7.36
CA ARG A 40 2.10 5.23 -8.57
C ARG A 40 1.42 5.91 -9.77
N GLU A 41 2.19 6.70 -10.51
CA GLU A 41 1.69 7.47 -11.66
C GLU A 41 1.26 6.60 -12.86
N ASN A 42 1.71 5.35 -12.93
CA ASN A 42 1.51 4.45 -14.08
C ASN A 42 0.45 3.35 -13.82
N LEU A 43 -0.55 3.60 -12.97
CA LEU A 43 -1.65 2.66 -12.76
C LEU A 43 -2.69 2.79 -13.87
N ASN A 44 -3.17 1.66 -14.38
CA ASN A 44 -4.36 1.70 -15.23
C ASN A 44 -5.63 1.88 -14.38
N PRO A 45 -6.74 2.39 -14.97
CA PRO A 45 -7.96 2.68 -14.20
C PRO A 45 -8.58 1.47 -13.47
N ILE A 46 -8.37 0.25 -13.99
CA ILE A 46 -8.87 -0.98 -13.36
C ILE A 46 -8.00 -1.36 -12.15
N GLU A 47 -6.67 -1.27 -12.28
CA GLU A 47 -5.74 -1.50 -11.17
C GLU A 47 -5.98 -0.53 -10.03
N GLU A 48 -6.18 0.76 -10.35
CA GLU A 48 -6.49 1.79 -9.37
C GLU A 48 -7.79 1.48 -8.63
N ALA A 49 -8.85 1.10 -9.37
CA ALA A 49 -10.13 0.71 -8.78
C ALA A 49 -10.01 -0.53 -7.88
N LEU A 50 -9.25 -1.54 -8.31
CA LEU A 50 -8.99 -2.75 -7.53
C LEU A 50 -8.23 -2.42 -6.24
N GLY A 51 -7.22 -1.54 -6.32
CA GLY A 51 -6.46 -1.08 -5.16
C GLY A 51 -7.33 -0.31 -4.18
N TYR A 52 -8.20 0.60 -4.65
CA TYR A 52 -9.16 1.29 -3.79
C TYR A 52 -10.13 0.33 -3.11
N ARG A 53 -10.65 -0.66 -3.83
CA ARG A 53 -11.53 -1.70 -3.27
C ARG A 53 -10.81 -2.49 -2.18
N GLN A 54 -9.58 -2.91 -2.44
CA GLN A 54 -8.77 -3.63 -1.48
C GLN A 54 -8.52 -2.80 -0.21
N LEU A 55 -8.13 -1.54 -0.36
CA LEU A 55 -7.87 -0.62 0.75
C LEU A 55 -9.12 -0.45 1.63
N ILE A 56 -10.28 -0.24 1.01
CA ILE A 56 -11.56 -0.09 1.71
C ILE A 56 -11.94 -1.37 2.46
N GLN A 57 -11.86 -2.53 1.81
CA GLN A 57 -12.32 -3.79 2.39
C GLN A 57 -11.39 -4.30 3.50
N GLN A 58 -10.09 -4.25 3.26
CA GLN A 58 -9.09 -4.82 4.16
C GLN A 58 -8.93 -4.01 5.44
N PHE A 59 -9.12 -2.69 5.35
CA PHE A 59 -9.00 -1.77 6.49
C PHE A 59 -10.34 -1.26 7.02
N GLN A 60 -11.46 -1.75 6.48
CA GLN A 60 -12.83 -1.34 6.82
C GLN A 60 -13.07 0.18 6.74
N LEU A 61 -12.43 0.84 5.77
CA LEU A 61 -12.49 2.28 5.59
C LEU A 61 -13.73 2.70 4.79
N LYS A 62 -14.29 3.85 5.11
CA LYS A 62 -15.22 4.55 4.23
C LYS A 62 -14.46 5.12 3.04
N GLN A 63 -15.16 5.35 1.92
CA GLN A 63 -14.58 5.99 0.73
C GLN A 63 -13.94 7.35 1.03
N GLU A 64 -14.50 8.10 1.97
CA GLU A 64 -13.97 9.39 2.41
C GLU A 64 -12.64 9.26 3.15
N GLU A 65 -12.50 8.27 4.02
CA GLU A 65 -11.26 8.00 4.76
C GLU A 65 -10.16 7.49 3.82
N ALA A 66 -10.52 6.61 2.88
CA ALA A 66 -9.62 6.16 1.82
C ALA A 66 -9.14 7.34 0.95
N ALA A 67 -10.03 8.27 0.60
CA ALA A 67 -9.73 9.46 -0.19
C ALA A 67 -8.70 10.36 0.51
N ILE A 68 -8.87 10.60 1.81
CA ILE A 68 -7.90 11.36 2.61
C ILE A 68 -6.54 10.65 2.63
N LYS A 69 -6.51 9.33 2.85
CA LYS A 69 -5.26 8.55 2.92
C LYS A 69 -4.47 8.52 1.62
N VAL A 70 -5.15 8.45 0.46
CA VAL A 70 -4.50 8.40 -0.86
C VAL A 70 -4.32 9.78 -1.50
N GLY A 71 -4.83 10.86 -0.89
CA GLY A 71 -4.72 12.23 -1.41
C GLY A 71 -5.60 12.50 -2.63
N LYS A 72 -6.79 11.88 -2.69
CA LYS A 72 -7.75 12.03 -3.80
C LYS A 72 -9.10 12.50 -3.28
N SER A 73 -10.00 12.89 -4.18
CA SER A 73 -11.37 13.22 -3.80
C SER A 73 -12.21 11.95 -3.60
N ARG A 74 -13.20 12.01 -2.70
CA ARG A 74 -14.19 10.93 -2.53
C ARG A 74 -14.87 10.57 -3.86
N ALA A 75 -15.16 11.56 -4.70
CA ALA A 75 -15.76 11.36 -6.01
C ALA A 75 -14.85 10.56 -6.96
N ALA A 76 -13.54 10.82 -6.95
CA ALA A 76 -12.59 10.06 -7.75
C ALA A 76 -12.58 8.57 -7.37
N ILE A 77 -12.53 8.27 -6.07
CA ILE A 77 -12.63 6.89 -5.58
C ILE A 77 -13.96 6.24 -5.98
N ALA A 78 -15.08 6.95 -5.80
CA ALA A 78 -16.40 6.41 -6.16
C ALA A 78 -16.51 6.10 -7.65
N ASN A 79 -15.97 6.97 -8.52
CA ASN A 79 -15.95 6.77 -9.97
C ASN A 79 -15.06 5.60 -10.37
N ALA A 80 -13.86 5.49 -9.80
CA ALA A 80 -12.96 4.36 -10.04
C ALA A 80 -13.65 3.03 -9.65
N LEU A 81 -14.27 2.95 -8.47
CA LEU A 81 -14.98 1.75 -8.02
C LEU A 81 -16.16 1.35 -8.91
N ARG A 82 -16.78 2.30 -9.64
CA ARG A 82 -17.85 1.98 -10.60
C ARG A 82 -17.35 1.24 -11.84
N LEU A 83 -16.06 1.33 -12.15
CA LEU A 83 -15.44 0.59 -13.26
C LEU A 83 -15.36 -0.92 -13.02
N LEU A 84 -15.54 -1.35 -11.77
CA LEU A 84 -15.53 -2.78 -11.37
C LEU A 84 -16.93 -3.41 -11.39
N LYS A 85 -17.97 -2.67 -11.82
CA LYS A 85 -19.35 -3.14 -11.91
C LYS A 85 -19.74 -3.45 -13.34
#